data_AF-A0A7C7CPD8-F1
#
_entry.id   AF-A0A7C7CPD8-F1
#
_cell.length_a   1.000
_cell.length_b   1.000
_cell.length_c   1.000
_cell.angle_alpha   90.00
_cell.angle_beta   90.00
_cell.angle_gamma   90.00
#
_symmetry.space_group_name_H-M   'P 1'
#
loop_
_entity.id
_entity.type
_entity.pdbx_description
1 polymer ?
#
loop_
_entity_poly.entity_id
_entity_poly.type
_entity_poly.pdbx_seq_one_letter_code
_entity_poly.pdbx_strand_id
1 'polypeptide(L)'
;MMRSSNPYLNNDSFGFGTTESRMTLEGVANKTMLLLGICVVTATISWTTFLNNPGLGGILFFVGIIGSLVAAISMRFINKEHAVYIGPIFAAFEGLFLGPVSGMYETSYEGIILTAISLTFGLFIVMLVIYRARLIKPTENFRIGIASAMGAVFMIYMVSFILAIATPYT
;
A
#
# COMPACT_ATOMS: atom_id res chain seq x y z
N MET A 1 -2.59 -43.05 -9.41
CA MET A 1 -2.89 -42.06 -8.34
C MET A 1 -1.64 -41.20 -8.15
N MET A 2 -1.53 -40.06 -8.84
CA MET A 2 -0.35 -39.19 -8.74
C MET A 2 -0.63 -38.10 -7.70
N ARG A 3 -0.03 -38.24 -6.52
CA ARG A 3 -0.03 -37.21 -5.49
C ARG A 3 1.10 -36.24 -5.83
N SER A 4 0.77 -35.12 -6.46
CA SER A 4 1.74 -34.08 -6.78
C SER A 4 2.18 -33.39 -5.48
N SER A 5 3.49 -33.33 -5.21
CA SER A 5 4.06 -32.55 -4.09
C SER A 5 3.95 -31.03 -4.30
N ASN A 6 3.32 -30.59 -5.39
CA ASN A 6 3.11 -29.18 -5.68
C ASN A 6 1.88 -28.67 -4.91
N PRO A 7 2.04 -27.76 -3.92
CA PRO A 7 0.93 -27.23 -3.12
C PRO A 7 -0.12 -26.48 -3.96
N TYR A 8 0.19 -26.10 -5.20
CA TYR A 8 -0.75 -25.49 -6.13
C TYR A 8 -1.61 -26.51 -6.91
N LEU A 9 -1.21 -27.78 -6.99
CA LEU A 9 -1.84 -28.83 -7.81
C LEU A 9 -2.38 -29.99 -6.97
N ASN A 10 -2.62 -29.78 -5.68
CA ASN A 10 -3.25 -30.79 -4.84
C ASN A 10 -4.75 -30.89 -5.18
N ASN A 11 -5.31 -32.09 -5.26
CA ASN A 11 -6.72 -32.29 -5.62
C ASN A 11 -7.72 -31.61 -4.65
N ASP A 12 -7.26 -31.27 -3.44
CA ASP A 12 -8.03 -30.50 -2.46
C ASP A 12 -8.20 -29.02 -2.85
N SER A 13 -7.40 -28.47 -3.78
CA SER A 13 -7.59 -27.10 -4.30
C SER A 13 -8.71 -26.99 -5.33
N PHE A 14 -9.14 -28.13 -5.90
CA PHE A 14 -10.25 -28.22 -6.86
C PHE A 14 -11.54 -28.77 -6.23
N GLY A 15 -11.49 -29.21 -4.96
CA GLY A 15 -12.69 -29.52 -4.18
C GLY A 15 -13.40 -28.24 -3.80
N PHE A 16 -14.72 -28.18 -4.00
CA PHE A 16 -15.59 -27.20 -3.34
C PHE A 16 -15.58 -27.47 -1.83
N GLY A 17 -14.48 -27.08 -1.18
CA GLY A 17 -14.28 -27.19 0.26
C GLY A 17 -15.31 -26.35 0.99
N THR A 18 -16.35 -27.01 1.49
CA THR A 18 -17.24 -26.47 2.51
C THR A 18 -16.42 -26.29 3.80
N THR A 19 -16.08 -25.03 4.10
CA THR A 19 -15.57 -24.44 5.37
C THR A 19 -14.30 -23.63 5.15
N GLU A 20 -14.40 -22.56 4.37
CA GLU A 20 -13.44 -21.46 4.38
C GLU A 20 -14.30 -20.20 4.58
N SER A 21 -14.02 -19.44 5.64
CA SER A 21 -14.79 -18.23 5.99
C SER A 21 -14.91 -17.32 4.77
N ARG A 22 -16.14 -17.20 4.22
CA ARG A 22 -16.43 -16.36 3.06
C ARG A 22 -15.99 -14.92 3.37
N MET A 23 -15.09 -14.37 2.55
CA MET A 23 -14.56 -13.01 2.72
C MET A 23 -15.70 -12.00 2.87
N THR A 24 -15.85 -11.41 4.06
CA THR A 24 -16.85 -10.36 4.33
C THR A 24 -16.21 -9.00 4.12
N LEU A 25 -16.98 -8.04 3.57
CA LEU A 25 -16.54 -6.65 3.42
C LEU A 25 -16.11 -6.04 4.77
N GLU A 26 -16.83 -6.39 5.83
CA GLU A 26 -16.58 -5.92 7.18
C GLU A 26 -15.29 -6.52 7.78
N GLY A 27 -15.05 -7.81 7.56
CA GLY A 27 -13.81 -8.47 7.99
C GLY A 27 -12.57 -7.95 7.27
N VAL A 28 -12.70 -7.61 5.98
CA VAL A 28 -11.62 -7.00 5.20
C VAL A 28 -11.34 -5.59 5.68
N ALA A 29 -12.38 -4.77 5.86
CA ALA A 29 -12.24 -3.41 6.35
C ALA A 29 -11.51 -3.35 7.71
N ASN A 30 -11.89 -4.22 8.65
CA ASN A 30 -11.25 -4.28 9.96
C ASN A 30 -9.77 -4.73 9.88
N LYS A 31 -9.46 -5.74 9.06
CA LYS A 31 -8.07 -6.18 8.83
C LYS A 31 -7.22 -5.10 8.18
N THR A 32 -7.75 -4.39 7.17
CA THR A 32 -7.06 -3.27 6.53
C THR A 32 -6.83 -2.11 7.48
N MET A 33 -7.81 -1.75 8.32
CA MET A 33 -7.63 -0.70 9.34
C MET A 33 -6.52 -1.05 10.33
N LEU A 34 -6.47 -2.30 10.79
CA LEU A 34 -5.43 -2.76 11.71
C LEU A 34 -4.04 -2.69 11.06
N LEU A 35 -3.89 -3.20 9.83
CA LEU A 35 -2.62 -3.16 9.10
C LEU A 35 -2.17 -1.72 8.80
N LEU A 36 -3.11 -0.87 8.39
CA LEU A 36 -2.85 0.54 8.12
C LEU A 36 -2.43 1.28 9.41
N GLY A 37 -3.11 1.01 10.53
CA GLY A 37 -2.76 1.56 11.84
C GLY A 37 -1.33 1.20 12.26
N ILE A 38 -0.92 -0.06 12.11
CA ILE A 38 0.46 -0.50 12.39
C ILE A 38 1.45 0.28 11.53
N CYS A 39 1.20 0.37 10.22
CA CYS A 39 2.08 1.09 9.28
C CYS A 39 2.21 2.58 9.65
N VAL A 40 1.11 3.25 9.99
CA VAL A 40 1.13 4.67 10.37
C VAL A 40 1.91 4.89 11.68
N VAL A 41 1.73 4.02 12.67
CA VAL A 41 2.47 4.12 13.94
C VAL A 41 3.97 3.94 13.69
N THR A 42 4.39 2.92 12.95
CA THR A 42 5.82 2.69 12.67
C THR A 42 6.41 3.77 11.77
N ALA A 43 5.64 4.32 10.82
CA ALA A 43 6.03 5.46 10.01
C ALA A 43 6.23 6.73 10.84
N THR A 44 5.33 7.02 11.79
CA THR A 44 5.44 8.20 12.66
C THR A 44 6.68 8.11 13.57
N ILE A 45 6.95 6.93 14.13
CA ILE A 45 8.14 6.70 14.95
C ILE A 45 9.42 6.89 14.11
N SER A 46 9.43 6.34 12.89
CA SER A 46 10.62 6.41 12.04
C SER A 46 10.85 7.81 11.46
N TRP A 47 9.76 8.54 11.17
CA TRP A 47 9.81 9.94 10.76
C TRP A 47 10.40 10.84 11.85
N THR A 48 9.90 10.74 13.09
CA THR A 48 10.44 11.52 14.21
C THR A 48 11.89 11.13 14.52
N THR A 49 12.24 9.85 14.37
CA THR A 49 13.63 9.38 14.53
C THR A 49 14.56 9.97 13.47
N PHE A 50 14.11 10.08 12.22
CA PHE A 50 14.89 10.71 11.13
C PHE A 50 15.13 12.20 11.39
N LEU A 51 14.12 12.93 11.87
CA LEU A 51 14.26 14.36 12.18
C LEU A 51 15.25 14.63 13.33
N ASN A 52 15.29 13.76 14.34
CA ASN A 52 16.20 13.91 15.48
C ASN A 52 17.62 13.39 15.17
N ASN A 53 17.74 12.28 14.45
CA ASN A 53 19.00 11.62 14.16
C ASN A 53 19.01 11.08 12.70
N PRO A 54 19.48 11.88 11.73
CA PRO A 54 19.48 11.50 10.32
C PRO A 54 20.24 10.19 10.04
N GLY A 55 21.32 9.91 10.79
CA GLY A 55 22.08 8.66 10.66
C GLY A 55 21.29 7.40 11.04
N LEU A 56 20.50 7.47 12.12
CA LEU A 56 19.61 6.37 12.52
C LEU A 56 18.42 6.22 11.56
N GLY A 57 17.90 7.35 11.07
CA GLY A 57 16.84 7.35 10.06
C GLY A 57 17.28 6.69 8.73
N GLY A 58 18.52 6.90 8.31
CA GLY A 58 19.09 6.22 7.14
C GLY A 58 19.22 4.70 7.33
N ILE A 59 19.58 4.24 8.53
CA ILE A 59 19.61 2.80 8.84
C ILE A 59 18.20 2.21 8.82
N LEU A 60 17.23 2.90 9.43
CA LEU A 60 15.82 2.50 9.43
C LEU A 60 15.24 2.40 8.01
N PHE A 61 15.65 3.29 7.11
CA PHE A 61 15.28 3.23 5.69
C PHE A 61 15.73 1.91 5.04
N PHE A 62 17.01 1.55 5.17
CA PHE A 62 17.52 0.30 4.60
C PHE A 62 16.91 -0.93 5.26
N VAL A 63 16.72 -0.91 6.59
CA VAL A 63 16.03 -1.99 7.33
C VAL A 63 14.58 -2.11 6.86
N GLY A 64 13.89 -0.99 6.62
CA GLY A 64 12.54 -0.94 6.10
C GLY A 64 12.42 -1.55 4.71
N ILE A 65 13.27 -1.12 3.75
CA ILE A 65 13.28 -1.68 2.39
C ILE A 65 13.56 -3.17 2.39
N ILE A 66 14.64 -3.58 3.07
CA ILE A 66 15.06 -4.98 3.05
C ILE A 66 14.03 -5.84 3.78
N GLY A 67 13.53 -5.37 4.92
CA GLY A 67 12.51 -6.05 5.71
C GLY A 67 11.18 -6.19 4.97
N SER A 68 10.70 -5.14 4.30
CA SER A 68 9.45 -5.19 3.53
C SER A 68 9.59 -6.08 2.30
N LEU A 69 10.72 -6.00 1.58
CA LEU A 69 11.00 -6.85 0.43
C LEU A 69 11.06 -8.34 0.83
N VAL A 70 11.78 -8.67 1.90
CA VAL A 70 11.88 -10.05 2.40
C VAL A 70 10.52 -10.55 2.86
N ALA A 71 9.73 -9.73 3.56
CA ALA A 71 8.39 -10.10 3.99
C ALA A 71 7.45 -10.32 2.78
N ALA A 72 7.51 -9.46 1.75
CA ALA A 72 6.73 -9.61 0.52
C ALA A 72 7.09 -10.88 -0.25
N ILE A 73 8.40 -11.17 -0.36
CA ILE A 73 8.88 -12.41 -1.00
C ILE A 73 8.44 -13.62 -0.16
N SER A 74 8.53 -13.55 1.16
CA SER A 74 8.10 -14.62 2.06
C SER A 74 6.61 -14.94 1.92
N MET A 75 5.75 -13.92 1.77
CA MET A 75 4.31 -14.12 1.50
C MET A 75 4.03 -14.92 0.22
N ARG A 76 4.90 -14.84 -0.79
CA ARG A 76 4.75 -15.61 -2.04
C ARG A 76 4.99 -17.10 -1.84
N PHE A 77 5.83 -17.49 -0.88
CA PHE A 77 6.24 -18.88 -0.67
C PHE A 77 5.48 -19.59 0.45
N ILE A 78 4.65 -18.87 1.22
CA ILE A 78 4.00 -19.37 2.42
C ILE A 78 2.51 -19.68 2.20
N ASN A 79 2.03 -20.75 2.85
CA ASN A 79 0.62 -21.14 2.87
C ASN A 79 -0.29 -20.03 3.46
N LYS A 80 -1.52 -19.94 2.96
CA LYS A 80 -2.51 -18.88 3.27
C LYS A 80 -2.77 -18.69 4.78
N GLU A 81 -2.60 -19.73 5.60
CA GLU A 81 -2.82 -19.66 7.05
C GLU A 81 -1.79 -18.79 7.78
N HIS A 82 -0.53 -18.77 7.34
CA HIS A 82 0.52 -17.96 7.98
C HIS A 82 0.53 -16.51 7.49
N ALA A 83 -0.21 -16.19 6.42
CA ALA A 83 -0.31 -14.84 5.89
C ALA A 83 -0.91 -13.84 6.92
N VAL A 84 -1.70 -14.34 7.88
CA VAL A 84 -2.26 -13.52 8.97
C VAL A 84 -1.17 -12.94 9.89
N TYR A 85 -0.07 -13.65 10.09
CA TYR A 85 1.03 -13.21 10.96
C TYR A 85 2.06 -12.34 10.22
N ILE A 86 2.30 -12.65 8.95
CA ILE A 86 3.29 -11.93 8.13
C ILE A 86 2.74 -10.55 7.71
N GLY A 87 1.42 -10.41 7.55
CA GLY A 87 0.77 -9.13 7.20
C GLY A 87 1.15 -7.96 8.13
N PRO A 88 0.96 -8.08 9.46
CA PRO A 88 1.37 -7.05 10.41
C PRO A 88 2.87 -6.75 10.39
N ILE A 89 3.71 -7.78 10.22
CA ILE A 89 5.17 -7.63 10.16
C ILE A 89 5.56 -6.82 8.92
N PHE A 90 4.98 -7.17 7.77
CA PHE A 90 5.16 -6.43 6.53
C PHE A 90 4.72 -4.97 6.69
N ALA A 91 3.53 -4.71 7.24
CA ALA A 91 3.04 -3.36 7.48
C ALA A 91 3.96 -2.54 8.40
N ALA A 92 4.56 -3.18 9.41
CA ALA A 92 5.52 -2.54 10.29
C ALA A 92 6.78 -2.10 9.52
N PHE A 93 7.39 -3.01 8.75
CA PHE A 93 8.58 -2.70 7.93
C PHE A 93 8.29 -1.67 6.82
N GLU A 94 7.12 -1.74 6.20
CA GLU A 94 6.66 -0.74 5.23
C GLU A 94 6.65 0.66 5.86
N GLY A 95 6.11 0.80 7.08
CA GLY A 95 6.11 2.07 7.80
C GLY A 95 7.52 2.53 8.18
N LEU A 96 8.42 1.61 8.59
CA LEU A 96 9.83 1.95 8.85
C LEU A 96 10.54 2.51 7.61
N PHE A 97 10.16 2.06 6.41
CA PHE A 97 10.65 2.60 5.15
C PHE A 97 10.03 3.97 4.81
N LEU A 98 8.72 4.11 4.96
CA LEU A 98 8.00 5.35 4.61
C LEU A 98 8.34 6.53 5.54
N GLY A 99 8.65 6.29 6.81
CA GLY A 99 8.97 7.35 7.78
C GLY A 99 10.20 8.20 7.40
N PRO A 100 11.39 7.60 7.14
CA PRO A 100 12.58 8.32 6.68
C PRO A 100 12.36 9.02 5.35
N VAL A 101 11.64 8.40 4.40
CA VAL A 101 11.26 9.04 3.12
C VAL A 101 10.44 10.30 3.38
N SER A 102 9.46 10.22 4.28
CA SER A 102 8.66 11.38 4.69
C SER A 102 9.56 12.45 5.30
N GLY A 103 10.47 12.07 6.21
CA GLY A 103 11.46 12.98 6.80
C GLY A 103 12.34 13.69 5.76
N MET A 104 12.76 13.00 4.70
CA MET A 104 13.49 13.64 3.60
C MET A 104 12.66 14.73 2.91
N TYR A 105 11.38 14.46 2.60
CA TYR A 105 10.51 15.47 1.99
C TYR A 105 10.16 16.63 2.92
N GLU A 106 10.02 16.38 4.23
CA GLU A 106 9.76 17.45 5.21
C GLU A 106 10.91 18.46 5.29
N THR A 107 12.17 18.00 5.15
CA THR A 107 13.32 18.92 5.15
C THR A 107 13.35 19.85 3.93
N SER A 108 12.72 19.44 2.83
CA SER A 108 12.63 20.25 1.61
C SER A 108 11.33 21.07 1.53
N TYR A 109 10.25 20.55 2.13
CA TYR A 109 8.91 21.13 2.10
C TYR A 109 8.24 20.94 3.46
N GLU A 110 8.33 21.95 4.31
CA GLU A 110 7.79 21.92 5.67
C GLU A 110 6.24 21.76 5.65
N GLY A 111 5.72 20.83 6.45
CA GLY A 111 4.29 20.57 6.59
C GLY A 111 3.64 19.80 5.43
N ILE A 112 4.41 19.34 4.43
CA ILE A 112 3.84 18.63 3.27
C ILE A 112 3.27 17.27 3.67
N ILE A 113 3.87 16.61 4.67
CA ILE A 113 3.46 15.27 5.11
C ILE A 113 2.02 15.30 5.63
N LEU A 114 1.68 16.27 6.49
CA LEU A 114 0.35 16.34 7.10
C LEU A 114 -0.74 16.57 6.02
N THR A 115 -0.42 17.38 5.02
CA THR A 115 -1.30 17.62 3.86
C THR A 115 -1.46 16.36 3.01
N ALA A 116 -0.38 15.65 2.72
CA ALA A 116 -0.42 14.42 1.92
C ALA A 116 -1.23 13.29 2.62
N ILE A 117 -1.01 13.11 3.92
CA ILE A 117 -1.72 12.11 4.73
C ILE A 117 -3.21 12.48 4.82
N SER A 118 -3.53 13.75 5.15
CA SER A 118 -4.93 14.19 5.25
C SER A 118 -5.68 14.04 3.92
N LEU A 119 -5.04 14.31 2.78
CA LEU A 119 -5.65 14.12 1.46
C LEU A 119 -5.91 12.63 1.18
N THR A 120 -4.96 11.75 1.51
CA THR A 120 -5.08 10.30 1.30
C THR A 120 -6.18 9.69 2.16
N PHE A 121 -6.18 9.99 3.46
CA PHE A 121 -7.23 9.54 4.37
C PHE A 121 -8.60 10.17 4.04
N GLY A 122 -8.61 11.44 3.65
CA GLY A 122 -9.81 12.14 3.21
C GLY A 122 -10.45 11.44 2.02
N LEU A 123 -9.68 11.17 0.96
CA LEU A 123 -10.16 10.44 -0.22
C LEU A 123 -10.63 9.02 0.15
N PHE A 124 -9.88 8.31 1.00
CA PHE A 124 -10.26 6.97 1.46
C PHE A 124 -11.61 6.98 2.19
N ILE A 125 -11.80 7.90 3.14
CA ILE A 125 -13.06 8.02 3.90
C ILE A 125 -14.22 8.41 2.97
N VAL A 126 -14.02 9.39 2.08
CA VAL A 126 -15.03 9.80 1.11
C VAL A 126 -15.45 8.62 0.25
N MET A 127 -14.49 7.86 -0.29
CA MET A 127 -14.80 6.66 -1.07
C MET A 127 -15.52 5.60 -0.25
N LEU A 128 -15.08 5.33 0.98
CA LEU A 128 -15.73 4.36 1.87
C LEU A 128 -17.20 4.73 2.10
N VAL A 129 -17.50 6.00 2.40
CA VAL A 129 -18.87 6.50 2.59
C VAL A 129 -19.69 6.32 1.32
N ILE A 130 -19.16 6.71 0.16
CA ILE A 130 -19.84 6.56 -1.14
C ILE A 130 -20.16 5.09 -1.44
N TYR A 131 -19.20 4.19 -1.22
CA TYR A 131 -19.36 2.75 -1.45
C TYR A 131 -20.37 2.13 -0.48
N ARG A 132 -20.31 2.49 0.81
CA ARG A 132 -21.27 2.00 1.82
C ARG A 132 -22.69 2.49 1.54
N ALA A 133 -22.83 3.75 1.11
CA ALA A 133 -24.11 4.33 0.72
C ALA A 133 -24.64 3.78 -0.62
N ARG A 134 -23.86 2.98 -1.34
CA ARG A 134 -24.18 2.41 -2.67
C ARG A 134 -24.64 3.47 -3.69
N LEU A 135 -24.20 4.72 -3.51
CA LEU A 135 -24.61 5.86 -4.34
C LEU A 135 -24.09 5.75 -5.77
N ILE A 136 -22.88 5.19 -5.92
CA ILE A 136 -22.21 5.05 -7.22
C ILE A 136 -22.00 3.57 -7.52
N LYS A 137 -22.68 3.09 -8.56
CA LYS A 137 -22.37 1.79 -9.18
C LYS A 137 -21.33 2.04 -10.27
N PRO A 138 -20.21 1.31 -10.31
CA PRO A 138 -19.24 1.45 -11.39
C PRO A 138 -19.84 0.89 -12.69
N THR A 139 -20.45 1.78 -13.48
CA THR A 139 -20.95 1.45 -14.82
C THR A 139 -19.82 1.55 -15.83
N GLU A 140 -20.03 0.97 -17.01
CA GLU A 140 -19.05 1.01 -18.09
C GLU A 140 -18.70 2.44 -18.52
N ASN A 141 -19.70 3.32 -18.58
CA ASN A 141 -19.51 4.75 -18.86
C ASN A 141 -18.71 5.47 -17.77
N PHE A 142 -18.90 5.12 -16.50
CA PHE A 142 -18.11 5.66 -15.39
C PHE A 142 -16.64 5.25 -15.48
N ARG A 143 -16.38 3.98 -15.83
CA ARG A 143 -15.03 3.46 -16.04
C ARG A 143 -14.32 4.19 -17.18
N ILE A 144 -15.01 4.42 -18.31
CA ILE A 144 -14.45 5.16 -19.45
C ILE A 144 -14.15 6.62 -19.05
N GLY A 145 -15.05 7.26 -18.30
CA GLY A 145 -14.84 8.63 -17.81
C GLY A 145 -13.65 8.77 -16.86
N ILE A 146 -13.46 7.84 -15.91
CA ILE A 146 -12.28 7.86 -15.03
C ILE A 146 -11.01 7.56 -15.82
N ALA A 147 -11.05 6.58 -16.73
CA ALA A 147 -9.89 6.21 -17.52
C ALA A 147 -9.44 7.37 -18.44
N SER A 148 -10.38 8.11 -19.02
CA SER A 148 -10.04 9.29 -19.83
C SER A 148 -9.47 10.43 -18.98
N ALA A 149 -10.03 10.69 -17.79
CA ALA A 149 -9.51 11.69 -16.86
C ALA A 149 -8.09 11.35 -16.38
N MET A 150 -7.85 10.09 -15.99
CA MET A 150 -6.53 9.60 -15.59
C MET A 150 -5.53 9.67 -16.75
N GLY A 151 -5.97 9.29 -17.96
CA GLY A 151 -5.17 9.38 -19.17
C GLY A 151 -4.79 10.82 -19.54
N ALA A 152 -5.69 11.78 -19.36
CA ALA A 152 -5.41 13.19 -19.58
C ALA A 152 -4.35 13.73 -18.61
N VAL A 153 -4.49 13.45 -17.30
CA VAL A 153 -3.50 13.85 -16.28
C VAL A 153 -2.14 13.19 -16.55
N PHE A 154 -2.14 11.90 -16.89
CA PHE A 154 -0.92 11.18 -17.25
C PHE A 154 -0.23 11.79 -18.47
N MET A 155 -0.99 12.13 -19.52
CA MET A 155 -0.44 12.74 -20.73
C MET A 155 0.18 14.11 -20.44
N ILE A 156 -0.46 14.94 -19.61
CA ILE A 156 0.11 16.23 -19.18
C ILE A 156 1.43 16.00 -18.44
N TYR A 157 1.48 15.08 -17.46
CA TYR A 157 2.71 14.79 -16.75
C TYR A 157 3.81 14.20 -17.64
N MET A 158 3.46 13.37 -18.63
CA MET A 158 4.42 12.83 -19.58
C MET A 158 5.03 13.93 -20.46
N VAL A 159 4.21 14.87 -20.94
CA VAL A 159 4.70 16.03 -21.69
C VAL A 159 5.59 16.90 -20.81
N SER A 160 5.18 17.21 -19.58
CA SER A 160 6.00 17.96 -18.63
C SER A 160 7.33 17.27 -18.34
N PHE A 161 7.35 15.94 -18.23
CA PHE A 161 8.57 15.16 -18.03
C PHE A 161 9.51 15.25 -19.24
N ILE A 162 8.99 15.12 -20.46
CA ILE A 162 9.78 15.27 -21.69
C ILE A 162 10.34 16.69 -21.82
N LEU A 163 9.53 17.71 -21.53
CA LEU A 163 9.97 19.11 -21.55
C LEU A 163 11.01 19.38 -20.46
N ALA A 164 10.86 18.82 -19.25
CA ALA A 164 11.85 18.95 -18.19
C ALA A 164 13.21 18.35 -18.57
N ILE A 165 13.22 17.25 -19.34
CA ILE A 165 14.47 16.67 -19.87
C ILE A 165 15.03 17.51 -21.03
N ALA A 166 14.17 18.01 -21.92
CA ALA A 166 14.59 18.72 -23.13
C ALA A 166 15.02 20.18 -22.90
N THR A 167 14.52 20.84 -21.84
CA THR A 167 14.83 22.23 -21.48
C THR A 167 15.50 22.27 -20.09
N PRO A 168 16.84 22.29 -20.01
CA PRO A 168 17.58 22.14 -18.74
C PRO A 168 17.51 23.31 -17.75
N TYR A 169 16.55 24.23 -17.85
CA TYR A 169 16.51 25.45 -17.02
C TYR A 169 15.08 25.88 -16.68
N THR A 170 14.57 25.32 -15.58
CA THR A 170 13.92 26.00 -14.44
C THR A 170 13.89 25.03 -13.27
#